data_AF-A0A8T4BCB6-F1
#
_entry.id   AF-A0A8T4BCB6-F1
#
_cell.length_a   1.000
_cell.length_b   1.000
_cell.length_c   1.000
_cell.angle_alpha   90.00
_cell.angle_beta   90.00
_cell.angle_gamma   90.00
#
_symmetry.space_group_name_H-M   'P 1'
#
loop_
_entity.id
_entity.type
_entity.pdbx_description
1 polymer ?
#
loop_
_entity_poly.entity_id
_entity_poly.type
_entity_poly.pdbx_seq_one_letter_code
_entity_poly.pdbx_strand_id
1 'polypeptide(L)'
;METATMAGLLDKANDYNDSVHQGDNIGKKIINDPKAIIEAYESGKKSQQSASSGLLSSRTKKSDSKNNKKAPSGKSNGKVVSVVSNNSNGGIGGSDGDIARIIGMVGWAVILVGAILSLQGGGFGLIVVIVVLAIGLGSIIQSQRMVGNVSQPKMIASVIVAVIIAIGPYAAVVIVPSNASMAVTELTIDETDNQISFLVRGSFAEASAEILVDGTSVWSGDKDMDNDVARFKVPISTIFDGNALDYRAQNIKDYSITVSSSDGQEKSIPIQDDMMTREVLNSAVRITEVLVTNAGGTQTTTDGITVEAIVGLFSPNEEAQDGGEHSVTNLALIPVSSDYTFQIKVFKDSSSLPEFTMNTISVDGLDATWSSSMSGSQSGKTSGWLGMPGTATNQLNTEYLQRDDFYDGDGCYTFEVTVTNTFAPAGGSTTQVSSDSWNIEWDNENSGGSGTNNEMTTC
;
A
#
# COMPACT_ATOMS: atom_id res chain seq x y z
N MET A 1 46.69 -8.16 71.07
CA MET A 1 47.88 -8.74 70.43
C MET A 1 47.81 -8.36 68.96
N GLU A 2 48.76 -7.53 68.53
CA GLU A 2 49.22 -7.16 67.17
C GLU A 2 48.18 -7.03 66.05
N THR A 3 47.84 -5.86 65.49
CA THR A 3 48.62 -4.86 64.71
C THR A 3 49.47 -5.40 63.56
N ALA A 4 49.02 -5.16 62.32
CA ALA A 4 49.89 -4.76 61.21
C ALA A 4 49.10 -3.89 60.20
N THR A 5 49.39 -2.60 60.28
CA THR A 5 49.14 -1.50 59.34
C THR A 5 50.09 -1.53 58.13
N MET A 6 49.66 -0.99 56.99
CA MET A 6 50.36 -0.04 56.07
C MET A 6 49.63 -0.08 54.71
N ALA A 7 48.99 0.96 54.17
CA ALA A 7 49.41 2.34 53.91
C ALA A 7 50.67 2.42 53.03
N GLY A 8 50.48 2.73 51.74
CA GLY A 8 51.54 3.18 50.83
C GLY A 8 51.32 2.80 49.37
N LEU A 9 50.96 3.81 48.55
CA LEU A 9 50.82 3.90 47.07
C LEU A 9 49.35 4.17 46.66
N LEU A 10 48.81 5.39 46.45
CA LEU A 10 49.33 6.74 46.26
C LEU A 10 50.59 6.78 45.39
N ASP A 11 50.45 6.53 44.09
CA ASP A 11 50.64 7.55 43.06
C ASP A 11 50.36 6.95 41.65
N LYS A 12 49.80 7.77 40.75
CA LYS A 12 49.53 7.53 39.31
C LYS A 12 48.31 6.71 38.90
N ALA A 13 47.19 7.41 38.72
CA ALA A 13 46.49 7.47 37.43
C ALA A 13 45.49 8.65 37.46
N ASN A 14 46.01 9.86 37.33
CA ASN A 14 45.22 11.01 36.88
C ASN A 14 45.00 10.90 35.36
N ASP A 15 43.89 11.53 34.95
CA ASP A 15 43.40 11.76 33.59
C ASP A 15 42.60 10.63 32.95
N TYR A 16 41.30 10.61 33.27
CA TYR A 16 40.26 10.59 32.25
C TYR A 16 38.96 11.15 32.86
N ASN A 17 38.67 12.42 32.56
CA ASN A 17 37.43 13.09 32.91
C ASN A 17 36.64 13.25 31.60
N ASP A 18 35.63 12.41 31.37
CA ASP A 18 34.70 12.54 30.25
C ASP A 18 33.48 13.32 30.72
N SER A 19 33.61 14.65 30.65
CA SER A 19 32.52 15.61 30.84
C SER A 19 32.13 16.13 29.47
N VAL A 20 31.09 15.57 28.84
CA VAL A 20 30.48 16.20 27.67
C VAL A 20 29.44 17.20 28.16
N HIS A 21 29.92 18.40 28.48
CA HIS A 21 29.08 19.59 28.54
C HIS A 21 28.53 19.87 27.14
N GLN A 22 27.23 19.68 26.91
CA GLN A 22 26.52 20.24 25.76
C GLN A 22 26.22 21.73 25.99
N GLY A 23 27.27 22.51 26.14
CA GLY A 23 27.19 23.93 26.46
C GLY A 23 28.41 24.67 25.95
N ASP A 24 28.68 24.59 24.65
CA ASP A 24 29.52 25.56 23.95
C ASP A 24 29.25 25.50 22.43
N ASN A 25 28.30 26.32 21.99
CA ASN A 25 28.21 26.83 20.62
C ASN A 25 27.45 28.16 20.63
N ILE A 26 27.94 29.12 21.42
CA ILE A 26 27.59 30.52 21.24
C ILE A 26 28.45 31.03 20.09
N GLY A 27 27.82 31.36 18.96
CA GLY A 27 28.43 32.22 17.93
C GLY A 27 28.64 31.60 16.56
N LYS A 28 27.59 31.08 15.91
CA LYS A 28 27.50 31.13 14.44
C LYS A 28 26.14 31.67 14.03
N LYS A 29 26.15 32.95 13.64
CA LYS A 29 25.09 33.63 12.91
C LYS A 29 24.72 32.78 11.69
N ILE A 30 23.52 32.21 11.69
CA ILE A 30 22.96 31.57 10.50
C ILE A 30 22.70 32.70 9.50
N ILE A 31 23.58 32.82 8.50
CA ILE A 31 23.34 33.66 7.34
C ILE A 31 22.69 32.75 6.31
N ASN A 32 21.39 32.98 6.06
CA ASN A 32 20.70 32.46 4.88
C ASN A 32 21.28 33.17 3.64
N ASP A 33 22.40 32.69 3.11
CA ASP A 33 22.91 33.07 1.80
C ASP A 33 22.48 32.01 0.76
N PRO A 34 21.53 32.33 -0.13
CA PRO A 34 21.06 31.42 -1.17
C PRO A 34 22.18 30.87 -2.07
N LYS A 35 23.31 31.58 -2.20
CA LYS A 35 24.43 31.13 -3.04
C LYS A 35 25.15 29.90 -2.48
N ALA A 36 25.28 29.79 -1.16
CA ALA A 36 25.94 28.65 -0.51
C ALA A 36 25.11 27.36 -0.66
N ILE A 37 23.77 27.49 -0.68
CA ILE A 37 22.84 26.37 -0.90
C ILE A 37 22.92 25.90 -2.35
N ILE A 38 23.01 26.83 -3.31
CA ILE A 38 23.15 26.51 -4.74
C ILE A 38 24.51 25.85 -5.02
N GLU A 39 25.60 26.30 -4.38
CA GLU A 39 26.94 25.72 -4.56
C GLU A 39 27.07 24.31 -3.95
N ALA A 40 26.38 24.04 -2.84
CA ALA A 40 26.25 22.70 -2.27
C ALA A 40 25.43 21.75 -3.18
N TYR A 41 24.40 22.26 -3.84
CA TYR A 41 23.60 21.49 -4.79
C TYR A 41 24.37 21.18 -6.09
N GLU A 42 25.14 22.14 -6.63
CA GLU A 42 25.93 21.92 -7.84
C GLU A 42 27.16 21.02 -7.63
N SER A 43 27.77 21.05 -6.44
CA SER A 43 28.88 20.15 -6.09
C SER A 43 28.42 18.68 -5.93
N GLY A 44 27.20 18.45 -5.43
CA GLY A 44 26.58 17.11 -5.40
C GLY A 44 26.25 16.54 -6.78
N LYS A 45 25.96 17.40 -7.76
CA LYS A 45 25.67 16.96 -9.14
C LYS A 45 26.93 16.53 -9.90
N LYS A 46 28.09 17.12 -9.60
CA LYS A 46 29.39 16.76 -10.22
C LYS A 46 29.96 15.43 -9.72
N SER A 47 29.62 14.99 -8.51
CA SER A 47 30.07 13.70 -7.96
C SER A 47 29.30 12.51 -8.55
N GLN A 48 28.01 12.67 -8.89
CA GLN A 48 27.22 11.60 -9.54
C GLN A 48 27.52 11.43 -11.04
N GLN A 49 28.00 12.48 -11.72
CA GLN A 49 28.36 12.43 -13.15
C GLN A 49 29.73 11.78 -13.40
N SER A 50 30.57 11.68 -12.36
CA SER A 50 31.89 11.02 -12.42
C SER A 50 31.84 9.52 -12.06
N ALA A 51 30.72 9.03 -11.51
CA ALA A 51 30.53 7.61 -11.16
C ALA A 51 29.91 6.78 -12.31
N SER A 52 29.27 7.41 -13.30
CA SER A 52 28.59 6.75 -14.42
C SER A 52 29.46 6.58 -15.68
N SER A 53 30.68 7.10 -15.68
CA SER A 53 31.63 7.02 -16.81
C SER A 53 32.74 5.96 -16.65
N GLY A 54 32.79 5.25 -15.52
CA GLY A 54 33.84 4.27 -15.19
C GLY A 54 33.51 2.78 -15.45
N LEU A 55 32.28 2.44 -15.87
CA LEU A 55 31.80 1.05 -15.95
C LEU A 55 31.67 0.48 -17.38
N LEU A 56 32.11 1.23 -18.39
CA LEU A 56 32.07 0.86 -19.81
C LEU A 56 33.48 0.83 -20.42
N SER A 57 34.38 0.06 -19.83
CA SER A 57 35.65 -0.32 -20.48
C SER A 57 36.30 -1.49 -19.73
N SER A 58 35.97 -2.72 -20.14
CA SER A 58 36.91 -3.86 -20.19
C SER A 58 36.17 -5.20 -20.33
N ARG A 59 36.18 -5.79 -21.53
CA ARG A 59 36.62 -7.17 -21.74
C ARG A 59 36.50 -7.59 -23.19
N THR A 60 37.64 -7.71 -23.85
CA THR A 60 37.83 -8.51 -25.05
C THR A 60 38.97 -9.51 -24.82
N LYS A 61 38.59 -10.79 -24.80
CA LYS A 61 39.28 -12.02 -25.30
C LYS A 61 40.53 -12.63 -24.61
N LYS A 62 40.35 -13.97 -24.43
CA LYS A 62 41.27 -15.15 -24.50
C LYS A 62 42.20 -15.40 -23.29
N SER A 63 42.43 -16.65 -22.80
CA SER A 63 42.39 -18.00 -23.40
C SER A 63 42.42 -19.14 -22.34
N ASP A 64 41.86 -20.31 -22.73
CA ASP A 64 42.17 -21.73 -22.42
C ASP A 64 42.45 -22.27 -20.99
N SER A 65 41.65 -23.26 -20.55
CA SER A 65 42.08 -24.65 -20.28
C SER A 65 40.94 -25.56 -19.74
N LYS A 66 41.02 -26.85 -20.10
CA LYS A 66 40.14 -28.01 -19.83
C LYS A 66 39.91 -28.29 -18.33
N ASN A 67 38.75 -28.84 -17.94
CA ASN A 67 38.46 -30.28 -17.80
C ASN A 67 37.31 -30.60 -16.81
N ASN A 68 36.31 -31.34 -17.30
CA ASN A 68 35.51 -32.41 -16.64
C ASN A 68 34.61 -32.23 -15.37
N LYS A 69 33.41 -32.82 -15.53
CA LYS A 69 32.51 -33.53 -14.58
C LYS A 69 31.34 -32.79 -13.89
N LYS A 70 30.15 -33.11 -14.43
CA LYS A 70 28.87 -33.55 -13.81
C LYS A 70 28.40 -32.90 -12.50
N ALA A 71 27.23 -32.24 -12.58
CA ALA A 71 26.28 -32.04 -11.48
C ALA A 71 25.07 -32.98 -11.64
N PRO A 72 24.39 -33.40 -10.54
CA PRO A 72 23.14 -34.15 -10.58
C PRO A 72 21.88 -33.27 -10.44
N SER A 73 20.77 -33.89 -10.86
CA SER A 73 19.32 -33.59 -10.83
C SER A 73 18.75 -32.90 -9.58
N GLY A 74 17.54 -32.31 -9.57
CA GLY A 74 16.34 -32.35 -10.43
C GLY A 74 15.32 -31.31 -9.91
N LYS A 75 14.02 -31.26 -10.24
CA LYS A 75 13.09 -32.03 -11.09
C LYS A 75 11.80 -31.17 -11.12
N SER A 76 11.20 -30.91 -12.28
CA SER A 76 9.78 -30.57 -12.39
C SER A 76 9.08 -31.65 -13.24
N ASN A 77 7.91 -32.09 -12.79
CA ASN A 77 7.11 -33.15 -13.40
C ASN A 77 6.11 -32.57 -14.40
N GLY A 78 5.87 -33.29 -15.51
CA GLY A 78 4.81 -32.92 -16.46
C GLY A 78 4.73 -33.77 -17.73
N LYS A 79 4.64 -35.10 -17.58
CA LYS A 79 3.99 -36.11 -18.46
C LYS A 79 3.98 -35.85 -20.00
N VAL A 80 4.95 -36.44 -20.70
CA VAL A 80 4.93 -36.64 -22.17
C VAL A 80 4.48 -38.06 -22.49
N VAL A 81 3.49 -38.20 -23.38
CA VAL A 81 3.03 -39.46 -23.95
C VAL A 81 4.02 -39.90 -25.03
N SER A 82 4.60 -41.08 -24.87
CA SER A 82 5.55 -41.69 -25.80
C SER A 82 4.84 -42.36 -26.99
N VAL A 83 5.26 -42.02 -28.21
CA VAL A 83 4.98 -42.81 -29.41
C VAL A 83 6.25 -43.58 -29.78
N VAL A 84 6.12 -44.90 -29.79
CA VAL A 84 7.16 -45.86 -30.16
C VAL A 84 7.39 -45.78 -31.68
N SER A 85 8.59 -45.36 -32.08
CA SER A 85 9.11 -45.54 -33.44
C SER A 85 9.90 -46.83 -33.52
N ASN A 86 9.36 -47.85 -34.21
CA ASN A 86 10.16 -48.96 -34.69
C ASN A 86 10.68 -48.62 -36.10
N ASN A 87 11.99 -48.42 -36.19
CA ASN A 87 12.71 -48.27 -37.45
C ASN A 87 13.10 -49.68 -37.95
N SER A 88 12.72 -50.03 -39.18
CA SER A 88 13.24 -51.20 -39.88
C SER A 88 13.48 -50.81 -41.32
N ASN A 89 14.77 -50.74 -41.67
CA ASN A 89 15.26 -50.40 -43.00
C ASN A 89 15.19 -51.66 -43.87
N GLY A 90 14.54 -51.61 -45.04
CA GLY A 90 14.43 -52.75 -45.94
C GLY A 90 13.94 -52.37 -47.33
N GLY A 91 14.88 -52.39 -48.28
CA GLY A 91 14.80 -52.61 -49.74
C GLY A 91 13.48 -52.40 -50.50
N ILE A 92 13.60 -51.62 -51.58
CA ILE A 92 12.64 -51.48 -52.69
C ILE A 92 12.31 -52.87 -53.28
N GLY A 93 11.07 -53.31 -53.12
CA GLY A 93 10.46 -54.47 -53.78
C GLY A 93 8.94 -54.34 -53.73
N GLY A 94 8.28 -54.27 -54.90
CA GLY A 94 6.86 -53.94 -55.03
C GLY A 94 5.92 -54.97 -54.38
N SER A 95 5.10 -54.48 -53.45
CA SER A 95 3.89 -55.11 -52.90
C SER A 95 2.89 -54.01 -52.55
N ASP A 96 1.61 -54.18 -52.90
CA ASP A 96 0.53 -53.19 -52.68
C ASP A 96 0.41 -52.72 -51.21
N GLY A 97 0.88 -53.53 -50.26
CA GLY A 97 0.88 -53.19 -48.83
C GLY A 97 1.87 -52.11 -48.39
N ASP A 98 3.02 -52.00 -49.07
CA ASP A 98 4.05 -50.99 -48.73
C ASP A 98 3.69 -49.62 -49.31
N ILE A 99 3.07 -49.59 -50.49
CA ILE A 99 2.55 -48.37 -51.11
C ILE A 99 1.45 -47.76 -50.21
N ALA A 100 0.54 -48.58 -49.68
CA ALA A 100 -0.51 -48.10 -48.80
C ALA A 100 0.03 -47.52 -47.48
N ARG A 101 1.07 -48.13 -46.90
CA ARG A 101 1.73 -47.61 -45.69
C ARG A 101 2.45 -46.29 -45.93
N ILE A 102 3.15 -46.16 -47.06
CA ILE A 102 3.83 -44.92 -47.46
C ILE A 102 2.80 -43.80 -47.66
N ILE A 103 1.70 -44.07 -48.37
CA ILE A 103 0.63 -43.07 -48.58
C ILE A 103 -0.02 -42.64 -47.26
N GLY A 104 -0.24 -43.57 -46.32
CA GLY A 104 -0.76 -43.25 -44.98
C GLY A 104 0.18 -42.36 -44.17
N MET A 105 1.49 -42.61 -44.20
CA MET A 105 2.49 -41.75 -43.53
C MET A 105 2.60 -40.37 -44.18
N VAL A 106 2.55 -40.29 -45.51
CA VAL A 106 2.53 -39.02 -46.26
C VAL A 106 1.28 -38.21 -45.91
N GLY A 107 0.11 -38.84 -45.77
CA GLY A 107 -1.11 -38.17 -45.35
C GLY A 107 -0.99 -37.48 -43.98
N TRP A 108 -0.38 -38.15 -42.99
CA TRP A 108 -0.13 -37.54 -41.68
C TRP A 108 0.89 -36.41 -41.73
N ALA A 109 1.97 -36.55 -42.50
CA ALA A 109 2.96 -35.49 -42.68
C ALA A 109 2.33 -34.23 -43.32
N VAL A 110 1.46 -34.40 -44.31
CA VAL A 110 0.74 -33.31 -44.98
C VAL A 110 -0.22 -32.59 -44.03
N ILE A 111 -0.93 -33.32 -43.16
CA ILE A 111 -1.79 -32.72 -42.12
C ILE A 111 -0.96 -31.90 -41.12
N LEU A 112 0.22 -32.38 -40.74
CA LEU A 112 1.11 -31.69 -39.80
C LEU A 112 1.67 -30.39 -40.39
N VAL A 113 2.04 -30.40 -41.67
CA VAL A 113 2.44 -29.20 -42.42
C VAL A 113 1.28 -28.21 -42.55
N GLY A 114 0.06 -28.70 -42.81
CA GLY A 114 -1.16 -27.86 -42.83
C GLY A 114 -1.43 -27.18 -41.48
N ALA A 115 -1.24 -27.90 -40.37
CA ALA A 115 -1.38 -27.34 -39.03
C ALA A 115 -0.33 -26.24 -38.76
N ILE A 116 0.93 -26.44 -39.17
CA ILE A 116 1.97 -25.41 -39.02
C ILE A 116 1.68 -24.18 -39.88
N LEU A 117 1.22 -24.36 -41.11
CA LEU A 117 0.85 -23.24 -42.00
C LEU A 117 -0.39 -22.47 -41.48
N SER A 118 -1.31 -23.14 -40.76
CA SER A 118 -2.45 -22.47 -40.12
C SER A 118 -2.04 -21.47 -39.02
N LEU A 119 -0.87 -21.67 -38.40
CA LEU A 119 -0.34 -20.79 -37.35
C LEU A 119 0.24 -19.47 -37.91
N GLN A 120 0.48 -19.37 -39.23
CA GLN A 120 1.18 -18.23 -39.82
C GLN A 120 0.28 -17.00 -40.11
N GLY A 121 -1.05 -17.13 -39.95
CA GLY A 121 -2.01 -16.02 -40.01
C GLY A 121 -2.28 -15.43 -41.41
N GLY A 122 -3.55 -15.11 -41.71
CA GLY A 122 -3.97 -14.45 -42.96
C GLY A 122 -5.17 -15.13 -43.65
N GLY A 123 -5.98 -14.36 -44.39
CA GLY A 123 -7.21 -14.85 -45.05
C GLY A 123 -7.00 -15.96 -46.10
N PHE A 124 -5.79 -16.07 -46.66
CA PHE A 124 -5.39 -17.16 -47.55
C PHE A 124 -5.06 -18.47 -46.82
N GLY A 125 -4.77 -18.43 -45.51
CA GLY A 125 -4.39 -19.60 -44.72
C GLY A 125 -5.52 -20.62 -44.58
N LEU A 126 -6.76 -20.18 -44.39
CA LEU A 126 -7.90 -21.08 -44.19
C LEU A 126 -8.23 -21.90 -45.45
N ILE A 127 -8.16 -21.29 -46.63
CA ILE A 127 -8.37 -21.98 -47.90
C ILE A 127 -7.28 -23.04 -48.12
N VAL A 128 -6.02 -22.68 -47.84
CA VAL A 128 -4.88 -23.60 -47.95
C VAL A 128 -5.03 -24.77 -46.97
N VAL A 129 -5.46 -24.52 -45.74
CA VAL A 129 -5.68 -25.55 -44.71
C VAL A 129 -6.78 -26.53 -45.12
N ILE A 130 -7.90 -26.03 -45.67
CA ILE A 130 -9.00 -26.89 -46.17
C ILE A 130 -8.53 -27.78 -47.32
N VAL A 131 -7.78 -27.22 -48.28
CA VAL A 131 -7.24 -27.98 -49.42
C VAL A 131 -6.25 -29.04 -48.93
N VAL A 132 -5.36 -28.70 -48.00
CA VAL A 132 -4.37 -29.62 -47.42
C VAL A 132 -5.04 -30.73 -46.60
N LEU A 133 -6.09 -30.42 -45.84
CA LEU A 133 -6.89 -31.42 -45.11
C LEU A 133 -7.65 -32.34 -46.06
N ALA A 134 -8.23 -31.83 -47.14
CA ALA A 134 -8.92 -32.65 -48.13
C ALA A 134 -7.96 -33.64 -48.81
N ILE A 135 -6.73 -33.19 -49.13
CA ILE A 135 -5.68 -34.04 -49.71
C ILE A 135 -5.18 -35.07 -48.67
N GLY A 136 -4.94 -34.66 -47.43
CA GLY A 136 -4.50 -35.54 -46.34
C GLY A 136 -5.53 -36.62 -46.00
N LEU A 137 -6.79 -36.23 -45.82
CA LEU A 137 -7.91 -37.15 -45.59
C LEU A 137 -8.14 -38.07 -46.79
N GLY A 138 -8.08 -37.53 -48.01
CA GLY A 138 -8.16 -38.31 -49.25
C GLY A 138 -7.09 -39.40 -49.33
N SER A 139 -5.86 -39.07 -48.95
CA SER A 139 -4.73 -40.00 -48.93
C SER A 139 -4.89 -41.10 -47.87
N ILE A 140 -5.40 -40.75 -46.68
CA ILE A 140 -5.69 -41.73 -45.62
C ILE A 140 -6.84 -42.66 -46.03
N ILE A 141 -7.90 -42.14 -46.64
CA ILE A 141 -9.03 -42.95 -47.11
C ILE A 141 -8.59 -43.89 -48.25
N GLN A 142 -7.75 -43.41 -49.18
CA GLN A 142 -7.26 -44.21 -50.30
C GLN A 142 -6.29 -45.30 -49.84
N SER A 143 -5.39 -45.01 -48.89
CA SER A 143 -4.52 -46.02 -48.29
C SER A 143 -5.29 -47.12 -47.55
N GLN A 144 -6.40 -46.78 -46.87
CA GLN A 144 -7.24 -47.78 -46.21
C GLN A 144 -8.04 -48.64 -47.19
N ARG A 145 -8.42 -48.11 -48.36
CA ARG A 145 -9.03 -48.91 -49.44
C ARG A 145 -8.05 -49.91 -50.06
N MET A 146 -6.77 -49.57 -50.13
CA MET A 146 -5.73 -50.46 -50.67
C MET A 146 -5.36 -51.63 -49.73
N VAL A 147 -5.62 -51.53 -48.42
CA VAL A 147 -5.30 -52.58 -47.42
C VAL A 147 -6.47 -53.54 -47.17
N GLY A 148 -7.62 -53.33 -47.81
CA GLY A 148 -8.72 -54.30 -47.84
C GLY A 148 -9.49 -54.53 -46.52
N ASN A 149 -9.19 -53.80 -45.45
CA ASN A 149 -9.94 -53.91 -44.19
C ASN A 149 -10.16 -52.54 -43.54
N VAL A 150 -11.35 -51.96 -43.77
CA VAL A 150 -11.71 -50.62 -43.30
C VAL A 150 -12.38 -50.72 -41.94
N SER A 151 -11.68 -50.37 -40.86
CA SER A 151 -12.32 -50.18 -39.56
C SER A 151 -12.97 -48.79 -39.51
N GLN A 152 -14.27 -48.69 -39.78
CA GLN A 152 -15.10 -47.48 -39.66
C GLN A 152 -14.79 -46.63 -38.40
N PRO A 153 -14.59 -47.22 -37.20
CA PRO A 153 -14.33 -46.44 -35.99
C PRO A 153 -13.02 -45.63 -36.04
N LYS A 154 -11.96 -46.17 -36.66
CA LYS A 154 -10.67 -45.47 -36.75
C LYS A 154 -10.70 -44.34 -37.78
N MET A 155 -11.50 -44.48 -38.84
CA MET A 155 -11.71 -43.42 -39.83
C MET A 155 -12.47 -42.25 -39.20
N ILE A 156 -13.59 -42.52 -38.51
CA ILE A 156 -14.40 -41.49 -37.84
C ILE A 156 -13.57 -40.75 -36.78
N ALA A 157 -12.80 -41.47 -35.95
CA ALA A 157 -11.92 -40.86 -34.96
C ALA A 157 -10.86 -39.94 -35.61
N SER A 158 -10.26 -40.34 -36.73
CA SER A 158 -9.27 -39.53 -37.44
C SER A 158 -9.85 -38.24 -38.04
N VAL A 159 -11.09 -38.28 -38.54
CA VAL A 159 -11.78 -37.11 -39.08
C VAL A 159 -12.11 -36.12 -37.96
N ILE A 160 -12.60 -36.60 -36.81
CA ILE A 160 -12.92 -35.74 -35.67
C ILE A 160 -11.66 -35.02 -35.15
N VAL A 161 -10.54 -35.74 -35.00
CA VAL A 161 -9.28 -35.14 -34.55
C VAL A 161 -8.78 -34.09 -35.55
N ALA A 162 -8.88 -34.35 -36.86
CA ALA A 162 -8.47 -33.40 -37.89
C ALA A 162 -9.32 -32.12 -37.87
N VAL A 163 -10.63 -32.24 -37.64
CA VAL A 163 -11.54 -31.09 -37.53
C VAL A 163 -11.23 -30.25 -36.28
N ILE A 164 -10.95 -30.87 -35.13
CA ILE A 164 -10.58 -30.16 -33.90
C ILE A 164 -9.28 -29.38 -34.08
N ILE A 165 -8.27 -29.98 -34.71
CA ILE A 165 -6.99 -29.30 -35.00
C ILE A 165 -7.19 -28.15 -35.99
N ALA A 166 -8.09 -28.29 -36.95
CA ALA A 166 -8.40 -27.26 -37.93
C ALA A 166 -9.15 -26.07 -37.32
N ILE A 167 -10.10 -26.31 -36.41
CA ILE A 167 -10.94 -25.28 -35.80
C ILE A 167 -10.24 -24.59 -34.62
N GLY A 168 -9.42 -25.33 -33.86
CA GLY A 168 -8.79 -24.87 -32.61
C GLY A 168 -8.13 -23.49 -32.71
N PRO A 169 -7.29 -23.22 -33.72
CA PRO A 169 -6.65 -21.91 -33.88
C PRO A 169 -7.64 -20.77 -34.21
N TYR A 170 -8.73 -21.04 -34.94
CA TYR A 170 -9.67 -20.02 -35.39
C TYR A 170 -10.79 -19.73 -34.38
N ALA A 171 -11.15 -20.70 -33.54
CA ALA A 171 -12.08 -20.47 -32.43
C ALA A 171 -11.51 -19.48 -31.40
N ALA A 172 -10.18 -19.44 -31.24
CA ALA A 172 -9.53 -18.47 -30.37
C ALA A 172 -9.52 -17.04 -30.95
N VAL A 173 -9.43 -16.88 -32.27
CA VAL A 173 -9.36 -15.55 -32.94
C VAL A 173 -10.73 -14.88 -33.05
N VAL A 174 -11.82 -15.65 -33.09
CA VAL A 174 -13.19 -15.08 -33.10
C VAL A 174 -13.66 -14.65 -31.69
N ILE A 175 -12.97 -15.10 -30.63
CA ILE A 175 -13.32 -14.80 -29.23
C ILE A 175 -12.40 -13.73 -28.60
N VAL A 176 -11.35 -13.29 -29.30
CA VAL A 176 -10.46 -12.21 -28.82
C VAL A 176 -10.63 -10.99 -29.74
N PRO A 177 -11.33 -9.94 -29.30
CA PRO A 177 -11.40 -8.69 -30.06
C PRO A 177 -9.99 -8.15 -30.31
N SER A 178 -9.76 -7.74 -31.55
CA SER A 178 -8.50 -7.23 -32.05
C SER A 178 -8.17 -5.84 -31.48
N ASN A 179 -7.20 -5.80 -30.56
CA ASN A 179 -6.16 -4.77 -30.41
C ASN A 179 -6.58 -3.28 -30.44
N ALA A 180 -7.44 -2.84 -29.52
CA ALA A 180 -7.40 -1.46 -29.04
C ALA A 180 -7.18 -1.50 -27.52
N SER A 181 -5.96 -1.77 -27.06
CA SER A 181 -5.69 -2.05 -25.64
C SER A 181 -6.24 -0.94 -24.73
N MET A 182 -7.39 -1.16 -24.11
CA MET A 182 -7.94 -0.28 -23.09
C MET A 182 -7.09 -0.36 -21.83
N ALA A 183 -6.81 0.80 -21.22
CA ALA A 183 -6.12 0.89 -19.94
C ALA A 183 -6.80 1.90 -19.01
N VAL A 184 -6.83 1.57 -17.73
CA VAL A 184 -7.20 2.50 -16.65
C VAL A 184 -5.91 2.82 -15.90
N THR A 185 -5.58 4.10 -15.82
CA THR A 185 -4.30 4.62 -15.31
C THR A 185 -4.53 5.86 -14.46
N GLU A 186 -3.49 6.37 -13.80
CA GLU A 186 -3.54 7.64 -13.05
C GLU A 186 -4.70 7.72 -12.05
N LEU A 187 -4.95 6.62 -11.34
CA LEU A 187 -5.88 6.60 -10.22
C LEU A 187 -5.26 7.40 -9.07
N THR A 188 -5.89 8.52 -8.72
CA THR A 188 -5.42 9.45 -7.69
C THR A 188 -6.60 10.01 -6.89
N ILE A 189 -6.32 10.51 -5.69
CA ILE A 189 -7.24 11.33 -4.90
C ILE A 189 -6.82 12.79 -4.99
N ASP A 190 -7.80 13.65 -5.14
CA ASP A 190 -7.71 15.07 -4.89
C ASP A 190 -8.38 15.34 -3.53
N GLU A 191 -7.58 15.57 -2.49
CA GLU A 191 -8.10 15.83 -1.13
C GLU A 191 -8.78 17.22 -1.06
N THR A 192 -8.30 18.20 -1.83
CA THR A 192 -8.90 19.55 -1.86
C THR A 192 -10.32 19.54 -2.44
N ASP A 193 -10.51 18.83 -3.55
CA ASP A 193 -11.81 18.72 -4.23
C ASP A 193 -12.62 17.49 -3.76
N ASN A 194 -12.05 16.67 -2.87
CA ASN A 194 -12.62 15.42 -2.35
C ASN A 194 -13.10 14.46 -3.46
N GLN A 195 -12.22 14.20 -4.43
CA GLN A 195 -12.54 13.44 -5.64
C GLN A 195 -11.53 12.34 -5.95
N ILE A 196 -12.03 11.19 -6.39
CA ILE A 196 -11.22 10.20 -7.10
C ILE A 196 -11.14 10.60 -8.56
N SER A 197 -9.93 10.63 -9.09
CA SER A 197 -9.65 10.86 -10.51
C SER A 197 -8.98 9.62 -11.09
N PHE A 198 -9.40 9.19 -12.27
CA PHE A 198 -8.72 8.15 -13.04
C PHE A 198 -8.79 8.46 -14.53
N LEU A 199 -7.81 7.95 -15.27
CA LEU A 199 -7.64 8.17 -16.69
C LEU A 199 -7.83 6.87 -17.47
N VAL A 200 -8.84 6.87 -18.34
CA VAL A 200 -9.07 5.81 -19.32
C VAL A 200 -8.32 6.17 -20.60
N ARG A 201 -7.59 5.22 -21.15
CA ARG A 201 -6.83 5.34 -22.41
C ARG A 201 -7.23 4.22 -23.35
N GLY A 202 -7.40 4.53 -24.64
CA GLY A 202 -7.68 3.55 -25.68
C GLY A 202 -8.24 4.18 -26.95
N SER A 203 -8.10 3.46 -28.07
CA SER A 203 -8.54 3.94 -29.38
C SER A 203 -9.96 3.45 -29.70
N PHE A 204 -10.95 4.02 -29.01
CA PHE A 204 -12.39 3.78 -29.19
C PHE A 204 -13.17 5.09 -28.97
N ALA A 205 -14.46 5.13 -29.29
CA ALA A 205 -15.22 6.39 -29.30
C ALA A 205 -15.67 6.86 -27.92
N GLU A 206 -16.07 5.95 -27.04
CA GLU A 206 -16.71 6.24 -25.76
C GLU A 206 -16.28 5.23 -24.70
N ALA A 207 -16.08 5.72 -23.47
CA ALA A 207 -15.84 4.92 -22.27
C ALA A 207 -17.03 5.06 -21.32
N SER A 208 -17.53 3.93 -20.83
CA SER A 208 -18.48 3.85 -19.72
C SER A 208 -17.74 3.32 -18.49
N ALA A 209 -17.78 4.04 -17.37
CA ALA A 209 -17.11 3.66 -16.14
C ALA A 209 -18.12 3.43 -15.02
N GLU A 210 -17.90 2.40 -14.23
CA GLU A 210 -18.64 2.07 -13.02
C GLU A 210 -17.67 1.97 -11.84
N ILE A 211 -18.10 2.45 -10.66
CA ILE A 211 -17.42 2.19 -9.40
C ILE A 211 -18.28 1.22 -8.61
N LEU A 212 -17.65 0.13 -8.16
CA LEU A 212 -18.29 -0.94 -7.42
C LEU A 212 -17.76 -0.99 -6.00
N VAL A 213 -18.69 -1.18 -5.05
CA VAL A 213 -18.42 -1.51 -3.65
C VAL A 213 -18.93 -2.92 -3.39
N ASP A 214 -18.05 -3.82 -2.96
CA ASP A 214 -18.37 -5.23 -2.71
C ASP A 214 -19.09 -5.89 -3.91
N GLY A 215 -18.70 -5.49 -5.13
CA GLY A 215 -19.28 -5.96 -6.39
C GLY A 215 -20.63 -5.32 -6.78
N THR A 216 -21.13 -4.35 -6.01
CA THR A 216 -22.36 -3.59 -6.31
C THR A 216 -22.01 -2.22 -6.87
N SER A 217 -22.55 -1.87 -8.05
CA SER A 217 -22.33 -0.55 -8.65
C SER A 217 -22.98 0.55 -7.82
N VAL A 218 -22.17 1.52 -7.38
CA VAL A 218 -22.60 2.69 -6.58
C VAL A 218 -22.55 3.98 -7.40
N TRP A 219 -21.78 3.98 -8.50
CA TRP A 219 -21.67 5.11 -9.41
C TRP A 219 -21.40 4.62 -10.82
N SER A 220 -21.96 5.32 -11.81
CA SER A 220 -21.70 5.09 -13.23
C SER A 220 -21.58 6.41 -13.97
N GLY A 221 -20.80 6.44 -15.04
CA GLY A 221 -20.73 7.61 -15.92
C GLY A 221 -20.08 7.31 -17.26
N ASP A 222 -20.52 8.02 -18.29
CA ASP A 222 -20.06 7.87 -19.66
C ASP A 222 -19.28 9.12 -20.11
N LYS A 223 -18.24 8.91 -20.93
CA LYS A 223 -17.49 9.99 -21.57
C LYS A 223 -17.03 9.62 -22.97
N ASP A 224 -17.16 10.58 -23.89
CA ASP A 224 -16.47 10.55 -25.17
C ASP A 224 -14.95 10.57 -24.95
N MET A 225 -14.24 9.81 -25.79
CA MET A 225 -12.78 9.80 -25.82
C MET A 225 -12.27 11.01 -26.61
N ASP A 226 -11.38 11.80 -26.02
CA ASP A 226 -10.67 12.90 -26.69
C ASP A 226 -9.18 12.56 -26.80
N ASN A 227 -8.67 12.49 -28.04
CA ASN A 227 -7.30 12.04 -28.34
C ASN A 227 -6.92 10.72 -27.64
N ASP A 228 -7.80 9.71 -27.74
CA ASP A 228 -7.66 8.38 -27.12
C ASP A 228 -7.63 8.38 -25.58
N VAL A 229 -8.18 9.43 -24.95
CA VAL A 229 -8.17 9.60 -23.50
C VAL A 229 -9.51 10.14 -22.97
N ALA A 230 -9.96 9.63 -21.82
CA ALA A 230 -11.04 10.22 -21.04
C ALA A 230 -10.68 10.23 -19.55
N ARG A 231 -10.77 11.41 -18.90
CA ARG A 231 -10.54 11.54 -17.45
C ARG A 231 -11.87 11.55 -16.73
N PHE A 232 -12.05 10.66 -15.78
CA PHE A 232 -13.17 10.65 -14.86
C PHE A 232 -12.77 11.33 -13.55
N LYS A 233 -13.71 12.06 -12.97
CA LYS A 233 -13.61 12.70 -11.66
C LYS A 233 -14.89 12.39 -10.91
N VAL A 234 -14.78 11.72 -9.78
CA VAL A 234 -15.93 11.20 -9.02
C VAL A 234 -15.82 11.69 -7.58
N PRO A 235 -16.81 12.42 -7.04
CA PRO A 235 -16.80 12.83 -5.64
C PRO A 235 -16.81 11.62 -4.71
N ILE A 236 -15.92 11.59 -3.72
CA ILE A 236 -15.82 10.48 -2.76
C ILE A 236 -17.13 10.27 -2.02
N SER A 237 -17.85 11.35 -1.70
CA SER A 237 -19.16 11.31 -1.03
C SER A 237 -20.24 10.56 -1.80
N THR A 238 -20.07 10.34 -3.11
CA THR A 238 -21.03 9.58 -3.94
C THR A 238 -20.75 8.09 -3.96
N ILE A 239 -19.55 7.67 -3.56
CA ILE A 239 -19.08 6.28 -3.68
C ILE A 239 -18.67 5.67 -2.34
N PHE A 240 -18.39 6.47 -1.31
CA PHE A 240 -17.95 5.98 -0.01
C PHE A 240 -19.08 5.31 0.75
N ASP A 241 -18.87 4.05 1.12
CA ASP A 241 -19.82 3.20 1.87
C ASP A 241 -19.16 2.57 3.11
N GLY A 242 -18.12 3.23 3.64
CA GLY A 242 -17.36 2.79 4.80
C GLY A 242 -15.91 2.41 4.48
N ASN A 243 -15.10 2.28 5.53
CA ASN A 243 -13.68 2.03 5.38
C ASN A 243 -13.37 0.71 4.67
N ALA A 244 -12.37 0.74 3.79
CA ALA A 244 -11.80 -0.47 3.19
C ALA A 244 -11.02 -1.31 4.21
N LEU A 245 -10.36 -0.68 5.19
CA LEU A 245 -9.58 -1.37 6.23
C LEU A 245 -10.22 -1.28 7.62
N ASP A 246 -10.01 -2.33 8.42
CA ASP A 246 -10.20 -2.28 9.87
C ASP A 246 -8.90 -1.84 10.60
N TYR A 247 -8.96 -1.71 11.94
CA TYR A 247 -7.81 -1.36 12.78
C TYR A 247 -6.66 -2.38 12.75
N ARG A 248 -6.86 -3.56 12.16
CA ARG A 248 -5.86 -4.63 12.01
C ARG A 248 -5.27 -4.65 10.60
N ALA A 249 -5.53 -3.59 9.81
CA ALA A 249 -5.18 -3.47 8.41
C ALA A 249 -5.72 -4.65 7.57
N GLN A 250 -6.84 -5.24 7.98
CA GLN A 250 -7.55 -6.24 7.17
C GLN A 250 -8.53 -5.52 6.26
N ASN A 251 -8.54 -5.94 4.99
CA ASN A 251 -9.57 -5.51 4.07
C ASN A 251 -10.93 -6.06 4.54
N ILE A 252 -11.90 -5.16 4.73
CA ILE A 252 -13.27 -5.43 5.13
C ILE A 252 -14.29 -4.93 4.10
N LYS A 253 -13.86 -4.19 3.08
CA LYS A 253 -14.70 -3.64 2.02
C LYS A 253 -13.88 -3.40 0.75
N ASP A 254 -14.37 -3.92 -0.37
CA ASP A 254 -13.68 -3.88 -1.66
C ASP A 254 -14.21 -2.74 -2.54
N TYR A 255 -13.31 -1.88 -3.00
CA TYR A 255 -13.62 -0.81 -3.95
C TYR A 255 -12.93 -1.08 -5.30
N SER A 256 -13.66 -0.95 -6.40
CA SER A 256 -13.10 -1.18 -7.74
C SER A 256 -13.72 -0.28 -8.80
N ILE A 257 -12.97 -0.06 -9.88
CA ILE A 257 -13.43 0.64 -11.08
C ILE A 257 -13.50 -0.38 -12.21
N THR A 258 -14.66 -0.47 -12.86
CA THR A 258 -14.85 -1.25 -14.08
C THR A 258 -15.15 -0.29 -15.22
N VAL A 259 -14.42 -0.41 -16.31
CA VAL A 259 -14.61 0.39 -17.52
C VAL A 259 -14.97 -0.51 -18.67
N SER A 260 -16.01 -0.14 -19.41
CA SER A 260 -16.44 -0.76 -20.67
C SER A 260 -16.26 0.25 -21.80
N SER A 261 -15.73 -0.21 -22.93
CA SER A 261 -15.59 0.61 -24.14
C SER A 261 -16.70 0.33 -25.15
N SER A 262 -16.95 1.28 -26.04
CA SER A 262 -17.97 1.13 -27.10
C SER A 262 -17.68 0.03 -28.13
N ASP A 263 -16.45 -0.48 -28.20
CA ASP A 263 -16.06 -1.65 -29.00
C ASP A 263 -16.16 -2.99 -28.22
N GLY A 264 -16.69 -2.96 -26.99
CA GLY A 264 -17.02 -4.14 -26.20
C GLY A 264 -15.86 -4.71 -25.36
N GLN A 265 -14.79 -3.93 -25.12
CA GLN A 265 -13.76 -4.32 -24.17
C GLN A 265 -14.15 -3.93 -22.76
N GLU A 266 -13.64 -4.68 -21.78
CA GLU A 266 -13.88 -4.43 -20.36
C GLU A 266 -12.56 -4.51 -19.59
N LYS A 267 -12.37 -3.62 -18.62
CA LYS A 267 -11.21 -3.60 -17.74
C LYS A 267 -11.64 -3.22 -16.34
N SER A 268 -11.29 -4.04 -15.37
CA SER A 268 -11.43 -3.73 -13.95
C SER A 268 -10.07 -3.49 -13.29
N ILE A 269 -10.01 -2.50 -12.39
CA ILE A 269 -8.89 -2.24 -11.50
C ILE A 269 -9.40 -2.03 -10.06
N PRO A 270 -8.66 -2.49 -9.03
CA PRO A 270 -8.99 -2.16 -7.66
C PRO A 270 -8.67 -0.68 -7.36
N ILE A 271 -9.47 -0.06 -6.51
CA ILE A 271 -9.09 1.16 -5.79
C ILE A 271 -8.32 0.69 -4.54
N GLN A 272 -7.18 1.32 -4.25
CA GLN A 272 -6.35 0.88 -3.13
C GLN A 272 -7.07 1.12 -1.79
N ASP A 273 -6.89 0.21 -0.83
CA ASP A 273 -7.65 0.24 0.42
C ASP A 273 -7.35 1.50 1.26
N ASP A 274 -6.12 2.00 1.20
CA ASP A 274 -5.72 3.26 1.85
C ASP A 274 -6.47 4.47 1.28
N MET A 275 -6.76 4.46 -0.03
CA MET A 275 -7.55 5.48 -0.71
C MET A 275 -9.01 5.52 -0.25
N MET A 276 -9.52 4.44 0.34
CA MET A 276 -10.92 4.30 0.77
C MET A 276 -11.06 4.01 2.27
N THR A 277 -10.03 4.30 3.06
CA THR A 277 -10.09 4.32 4.52
C THR A 277 -10.17 5.78 4.98
N ARG A 278 -11.39 6.27 5.22
CA ARG A 278 -11.72 7.71 5.33
C ARG A 278 -12.47 8.11 6.59
N GLU A 279 -13.09 7.16 7.28
CA GLU A 279 -13.82 7.42 8.52
C GLU A 279 -12.90 7.14 9.72
N VAL A 280 -12.75 8.11 10.62
CA VAL A 280 -12.09 7.92 11.91
C VAL A 280 -13.04 7.17 12.85
N LEU A 281 -12.58 6.05 13.40
CA LEU A 281 -13.36 5.18 14.29
C LEU A 281 -12.80 5.06 15.71
N ASN A 282 -11.61 5.64 15.95
CA ASN A 282 -11.00 5.65 17.27
C ASN A 282 -10.30 6.99 17.55
N SER A 283 -10.33 7.41 18.82
CA SER A 283 -9.60 8.56 19.32
C SER A 283 -9.19 8.35 20.78
N ALA A 284 -8.08 8.93 21.20
CA ALA A 284 -7.58 8.82 22.56
C ALA A 284 -6.76 10.05 22.95
N VAL A 285 -6.58 10.25 24.25
CA VAL A 285 -5.81 11.31 24.87
C VAL A 285 -4.70 10.71 25.72
N ARG A 286 -3.59 11.44 25.83
CA ARG A 286 -2.65 11.29 26.94
C ARG A 286 -2.27 12.65 27.48
N ILE A 287 -1.88 12.68 28.75
CA ILE A 287 -1.52 13.90 29.45
C ILE A 287 -0.16 13.76 30.12
N THR A 288 0.57 14.86 30.22
CA THR A 288 1.86 14.90 30.92
C THR A 288 1.92 16.15 31.77
N GLU A 289 2.28 15.99 33.04
CA GLU A 289 2.42 17.12 33.95
C GLU A 289 3.54 18.08 33.51
N VAL A 290 3.24 19.37 33.57
CA VAL A 290 4.21 20.44 33.39
C VAL A 290 4.58 20.98 34.76
N LEU A 291 5.86 20.85 35.13
CA LEU A 291 6.39 21.27 36.42
C LEU A 291 7.18 22.58 36.29
N VAL A 292 6.98 23.49 37.24
CA VAL A 292 7.76 24.72 37.37
C VAL A 292 8.50 24.73 38.69
N THR A 293 9.75 25.18 38.67
CA THR A 293 10.58 25.36 39.87
C THR A 293 10.74 26.84 40.16
N ASN A 294 10.42 27.24 41.38
CA ASN A 294 10.55 28.64 41.81
C ASN A 294 12.00 29.14 41.70
N ALA A 295 12.19 30.46 41.55
CA ALA A 295 13.49 31.09 41.28
C ALA A 295 14.59 30.83 42.34
N GLY A 296 14.24 30.29 43.51
CA GLY A 296 15.17 29.84 44.54
C GLY A 296 15.60 28.36 44.46
N GLY A 297 15.03 27.58 43.54
CA GLY A 297 15.32 26.15 43.36
C GLY A 297 14.74 25.22 44.44
N THR A 298 13.98 25.76 45.39
CA THR A 298 13.59 25.05 46.62
C THR A 298 12.25 24.31 46.53
N GLN A 299 11.40 24.66 45.56
CA GLN A 299 10.07 24.09 45.42
C GLN A 299 9.73 23.92 43.95
N THR A 300 9.26 22.73 43.60
CA THR A 300 8.72 22.38 42.29
C THR A 300 7.23 22.14 42.45
N THR A 301 6.41 22.79 41.63
CA THR A 301 4.95 22.70 41.63
C THR A 301 4.43 22.38 40.24
N THR A 302 3.28 21.71 40.15
CA THR A 302 2.59 21.49 38.88
C THR A 302 1.94 22.79 38.41
N ASP A 303 2.28 23.20 37.20
CA ASP A 303 1.81 24.42 36.55
C ASP A 303 0.67 24.14 35.55
N GLY A 304 0.54 22.88 35.10
CA GLY A 304 -0.52 22.42 34.21
C GLY A 304 -0.21 21.07 33.59
N ILE A 305 -0.85 20.77 32.46
CA ILE A 305 -0.67 19.53 31.70
C ILE A 305 -0.50 19.79 30.21
N THR A 306 0.47 19.14 29.58
CA THR A 306 0.46 18.96 28.13
C THR A 306 -0.59 17.91 27.80
N VAL A 307 -1.40 18.17 26.79
CA VAL A 307 -2.42 17.25 26.30
C VAL A 307 -2.08 16.89 24.87
N GLU A 308 -2.07 15.60 24.57
CA GLU A 308 -1.86 15.08 23.22
C GLU A 308 -3.05 14.21 22.83
N ALA A 309 -3.47 14.29 21.58
CA ALA A 309 -4.54 13.47 21.01
C ALA A 309 -4.01 12.55 19.92
N ILE A 310 -4.62 11.39 19.79
CA ILE A 310 -4.41 10.48 18.65
C ILE A 310 -5.77 10.11 18.06
N VAL A 311 -5.88 10.12 16.74
CA VAL A 311 -7.12 9.90 16.00
C VAL A 311 -6.83 9.02 14.78
N GLY A 312 -7.64 8.01 14.53
CA GLY A 312 -7.50 7.13 13.37
C GLY A 312 -8.23 5.81 13.56
N LEU A 313 -7.61 4.71 13.13
CA LEU A 313 -8.02 3.35 13.47
C LEU A 313 -6.96 2.72 14.38
N PHE A 314 -7.39 2.22 15.53
CA PHE A 314 -6.57 1.42 16.44
C PHE A 314 -7.49 0.49 17.24
N SER A 315 -6.92 -0.40 18.05
CA SER A 315 -7.73 -1.39 18.77
C SER A 315 -8.75 -0.70 19.69
N PRO A 316 -10.02 -1.15 19.72
CA PRO A 316 -11.02 -0.61 20.65
C PRO A 316 -10.80 -1.04 22.10
N ASN A 317 -9.85 -1.95 22.35
CA ASN A 317 -9.46 -2.38 23.70
C ASN A 317 -8.29 -1.56 24.25
N GLU A 318 -7.89 -0.50 23.55
CA GLU A 318 -6.88 0.41 24.08
C GLU A 318 -7.50 1.30 25.14
N GLU A 319 -6.74 1.63 26.18
CA GLU A 319 -7.22 2.30 27.39
C GLU A 319 -6.18 3.26 27.96
N ALA A 320 -6.68 4.26 28.71
CA ALA A 320 -5.87 5.12 29.55
C ALA A 320 -5.03 4.27 30.53
N GLN A 321 -3.84 4.75 30.84
CA GLN A 321 -2.90 4.12 31.77
C GLN A 321 -2.50 5.10 32.86
N ASP A 322 -2.11 4.56 34.01
CA ASP A 322 -1.58 5.38 35.10
C ASP A 322 -0.36 6.20 34.63
N GLY A 323 -0.15 7.35 35.25
CA GLY A 323 0.86 8.32 34.84
C GLY A 323 0.42 9.25 33.71
N GLY A 324 -0.85 9.24 33.31
CA GLY A 324 -1.38 10.06 32.22
C GLY A 324 -1.14 9.48 30.82
N GLU A 325 -0.65 8.24 30.73
CA GLU A 325 -0.32 7.58 29.47
C GLU A 325 -1.54 6.88 28.87
N HIS A 326 -1.35 6.29 27.69
CA HIS A 326 -2.38 5.50 27.01
C HIS A 326 -1.74 4.27 26.35
N SER A 327 -2.46 3.15 26.26
CA SER A 327 -1.91 1.90 25.73
C SER A 327 -1.60 1.95 24.22
N VAL A 328 -2.22 2.89 23.49
CA VAL A 328 -1.99 3.10 22.05
C VAL A 328 -0.55 3.54 21.79
N THR A 329 0.12 2.79 20.91
CA THR A 329 1.40 3.19 20.34
C THR A 329 1.24 3.73 18.93
N ASN A 330 2.17 4.57 18.47
CA ASN A 330 2.19 5.04 17.07
C ASN A 330 2.25 3.89 16.04
N LEU A 331 2.76 2.71 16.42
CA LEU A 331 2.82 1.55 15.54
C LEU A 331 1.48 0.80 15.41
N ALA A 332 0.57 1.01 16.38
CA ALA A 332 -0.76 0.43 16.38
C ALA A 332 -1.80 1.32 15.68
N LEU A 333 -1.43 2.56 15.33
CA LEU A 333 -2.27 3.50 14.61
C LEU A 333 -2.23 3.22 13.10
N ILE A 334 -3.41 3.13 12.49
CA ILE A 334 -3.59 3.33 11.06
C ILE A 334 -4.12 4.75 10.86
N PRO A 335 -3.31 5.67 10.30
CA PRO A 335 -3.76 7.03 10.03
C PRO A 335 -4.87 7.03 8.97
N VAL A 336 -5.86 7.89 9.17
CA VAL A 336 -6.97 8.09 8.23
C VAL A 336 -6.70 9.36 7.43
N SER A 337 -6.43 9.22 6.12
CA SER A 337 -6.24 10.35 5.20
C SER A 337 -7.60 10.84 4.72
N SER A 338 -8.19 11.78 5.46
CA SER A 338 -9.52 12.32 5.14
C SER A 338 -9.80 13.65 5.84
N ASP A 339 -10.97 14.19 5.53
CA ASP A 339 -11.44 15.45 6.08
C ASP A 339 -12.30 15.19 7.31
N TYR A 340 -11.86 15.70 8.46
CA TYR A 340 -12.61 15.63 9.70
C TYR A 340 -12.18 16.75 10.64
N THR A 341 -12.98 16.94 11.70
CA THR A 341 -12.61 17.83 12.79
C THR A 341 -12.61 17.07 14.10
N PHE A 342 -11.81 17.50 15.06
CA PHE A 342 -11.91 16.99 16.42
C PHE A 342 -11.66 18.06 17.48
N GLN A 343 -12.28 17.87 18.64
CA GLN A 343 -12.19 18.78 19.79
C GLN A 343 -12.14 17.97 21.07
N ILE A 344 -11.34 18.46 22.03
CA ILE A 344 -11.29 17.92 23.39
C ILE A 344 -12.06 18.83 24.34
N LYS A 345 -12.82 18.21 25.23
CA LYS A 345 -13.45 18.85 26.38
C LYS A 345 -12.99 18.16 27.66
N VAL A 346 -12.71 18.96 28.68
CA VAL A 346 -12.29 18.47 29.99
C VAL A 346 -13.47 18.61 30.95
N PHE A 347 -13.86 17.51 31.58
CA PHE A 347 -14.92 17.44 32.58
C PHE A 347 -14.33 17.02 33.91
N LYS A 348 -14.86 17.55 35.00
CA LYS A 348 -14.58 17.06 36.35
C LYS A 348 -15.72 16.17 36.83
N ASP A 349 -15.37 15.02 37.39
CA ASP A 349 -16.26 13.99 37.91
C ASP A 349 -17.39 13.68 36.91
N SER A 350 -18.65 13.65 37.36
CA SER A 350 -19.82 13.44 36.50
C SER A 350 -20.50 14.74 36.07
N SER A 351 -19.74 15.85 35.95
CA SER A 351 -20.30 17.15 35.54
C SER A 351 -20.84 17.09 34.11
N SER A 352 -21.99 17.74 33.88
CA SER A 352 -22.57 17.88 32.53
C SER A 352 -22.00 19.07 31.75
N LEU A 353 -21.20 19.93 32.40
CA LEU A 353 -20.55 21.08 31.78
C LEU A 353 -19.03 20.89 31.83
N PRO A 354 -18.32 21.19 30.73
CA PRO A 354 -16.88 21.08 30.72
C PRO A 354 -16.25 22.22 31.54
N GLU A 355 -15.22 21.88 32.31
CA GLU A 355 -14.32 22.85 32.94
C GLU A 355 -13.55 23.63 31.87
N PHE A 356 -13.16 22.93 30.79
CA PHE A 356 -12.43 23.54 29.69
C PHE A 356 -12.82 22.94 28.33
N THR A 357 -12.81 23.76 27.28
CA THR A 357 -13.02 23.32 25.89
C THR A 357 -11.87 23.79 25.03
N MET A 358 -11.12 22.85 24.46
CA MET A 358 -10.00 23.16 23.58
C MET A 358 -10.46 23.65 22.21
N ASN A 359 -9.58 24.36 21.50
CA ASN A 359 -9.87 24.77 20.13
C ASN A 359 -10.04 23.55 19.21
N THR A 360 -10.97 23.65 18.27
CA THR A 360 -11.21 22.60 17.28
C THR A 360 -10.04 22.48 16.32
N ILE A 361 -9.59 21.25 16.10
CA ILE A 361 -8.60 20.88 15.08
C ILE A 361 -9.35 20.51 13.80
N SER A 362 -8.91 21.05 12.66
CA SER A 362 -9.40 20.68 11.33
C SER A 362 -8.34 19.88 10.59
N VAL A 363 -8.73 18.77 9.97
CA VAL A 363 -7.85 17.88 9.23
C VAL A 363 -8.27 17.85 7.76
N ASP A 364 -7.30 17.99 6.86
CA ASP A 364 -7.42 17.80 5.40
C ASP A 364 -6.38 16.73 4.99
N GLY A 365 -6.86 15.57 4.56
CA GLY A 365 -6.04 14.38 4.41
C GLY A 365 -5.38 13.95 5.73
N LEU A 366 -4.09 14.28 5.90
CA LEU A 366 -3.32 14.04 7.13
C LEU A 366 -2.81 15.32 7.81
N ASP A 367 -3.12 16.48 7.23
CA ASP A 367 -2.68 17.79 7.69
C ASP A 367 -3.67 18.37 8.69
N ALA A 368 -3.26 18.44 9.96
CA ALA A 368 -4.03 19.08 11.02
C ALA A 368 -3.70 20.56 11.10
N THR A 369 -4.72 21.40 11.28
CA THR A 369 -4.59 22.85 11.46
C THR A 369 -5.53 23.35 12.55
N TRP A 370 -5.06 24.36 13.30
CA TRP A 370 -5.86 25.01 14.34
C TRP A 370 -5.38 26.43 14.60
N SER A 371 -6.19 27.18 15.33
CA SER A 371 -5.79 28.46 15.93
C SER A 371 -5.52 28.26 17.41
N SER A 372 -4.51 28.95 17.93
CA SER A 372 -4.19 29.05 19.35
C SER A 372 -4.12 30.53 19.76
N SER A 373 -4.61 30.84 20.96
CA SER A 373 -4.42 32.16 21.57
C SER A 373 -2.95 32.42 21.94
N MET A 374 -2.16 31.36 22.10
CA MET A 374 -0.75 31.44 22.50
C MET A 374 0.18 31.59 21.30
N SER A 375 -0.01 30.77 20.27
CA SER A 375 0.92 30.70 19.14
C SER A 375 0.29 31.06 17.78
N GLY A 376 -0.96 31.54 17.76
CA GLY A 376 -1.64 31.91 16.50
C GLY A 376 -2.00 30.69 15.65
N SER A 377 -1.82 30.76 14.33
CA SER A 377 -2.07 29.63 13.43
C SER A 377 -1.02 28.54 13.60
N GLN A 378 -1.46 27.31 13.83
CA GLN A 378 -0.63 26.15 14.06
C GLN A 378 -1.01 25.00 13.12
N SER A 379 -0.07 24.07 12.92
CA SER A 379 -0.30 22.87 12.12
C SER A 379 0.50 21.67 12.63
N GLY A 380 0.05 20.47 12.25
CA GLY A 380 0.67 19.20 12.60
C GLY A 380 0.20 18.06 11.71
N LYS A 381 0.54 16.82 12.07
CA LYS A 381 0.16 15.62 11.34
C LYS A 381 -0.60 14.66 12.25
N THR A 382 -1.63 13.99 11.73
CA THR A 382 -2.43 12.99 12.45
C THR A 382 -1.88 11.57 12.33
N SER A 383 -0.62 11.41 11.92
CA SER A 383 0.07 10.12 11.83
C SER A 383 0.62 9.62 13.19
N GLY A 384 0.11 10.15 14.30
CA GLY A 384 0.54 9.83 15.66
C GLY A 384 -0.06 10.81 16.67
N TRP A 385 0.53 10.86 17.85
CA TRP A 385 0.17 11.82 18.90
C TRP A 385 0.40 13.27 18.42
N LEU A 386 -0.66 14.08 18.49
CA LEU A 386 -0.68 15.48 18.16
C LEU A 386 -0.83 16.31 19.44
N GLY A 387 0.11 17.22 19.69
CA GLY A 387 -0.01 18.19 20.78
C GLY A 387 -1.21 19.11 20.59
N MET A 388 -2.02 19.24 21.63
CA MET A 388 -3.24 20.02 21.61
C MET A 388 -2.98 21.47 22.02
N PRO A 389 -3.78 22.43 21.51
CA PRO A 389 -3.66 23.83 21.90
C PRO A 389 -3.89 24.00 23.40
N GLY A 390 -3.04 24.83 23.99
CA GLY A 390 -3.04 25.12 25.41
C GLY A 390 -3.34 26.59 25.69
N THR A 391 -3.23 26.96 26.96
CA THR A 391 -3.45 28.31 27.47
C THR A 391 -2.16 28.97 27.97
N ALA A 392 -1.06 28.21 28.04
CA ALA A 392 0.27 28.69 28.37
C ALA A 392 1.34 28.00 27.52
N THR A 393 2.58 28.51 27.56
CA THR A 393 3.74 27.93 26.84
C THR A 393 4.91 27.72 27.78
N ASN A 394 5.57 26.57 27.64
CA ASN A 394 6.77 26.26 28.42
C ASN A 394 8.02 26.92 27.80
N GLN A 395 9.19 26.70 28.41
CA GLN A 395 10.47 27.27 27.93
C GLN A 395 10.89 26.79 26.52
N LEU A 396 10.31 25.69 26.04
CA LEU A 396 10.52 25.13 24.71
C LEU A 396 9.45 25.59 23.70
N ASN A 397 8.54 26.50 24.11
CA ASN A 397 7.37 26.94 23.36
C ASN A 397 6.37 25.81 23.05
N THR A 398 6.36 24.74 23.85
CA THR A 398 5.28 23.76 23.81
C THR A 398 4.09 24.32 24.57
N GLU A 399 2.92 24.31 23.94
CA GLU A 399 1.68 24.71 24.59
C GLU A 399 1.24 23.64 25.60
N TYR A 400 0.64 24.09 26.70
CA TYR A 400 0.03 23.23 27.71
C TYR A 400 -1.21 23.92 28.28
N LEU A 401 -2.12 23.13 28.84
CA LEU A 401 -3.29 23.63 29.55
C LEU A 401 -2.86 24.00 30.97
N GLN A 402 -2.91 25.30 31.29
CA GLN A 402 -2.52 25.80 32.60
C GLN A 402 -3.51 25.36 33.67
N ARG A 403 -3.02 25.00 34.86
CA ARG A 403 -3.83 24.49 35.97
C ARG A 403 -5.07 25.37 36.23
N ASP A 404 -4.88 26.67 36.37
CA ASP A 404 -5.93 27.63 36.76
C ASP A 404 -7.11 27.72 35.75
N ASP A 405 -6.95 27.19 34.54
CA ASP A 405 -7.99 27.24 33.50
C ASP A 405 -8.99 26.08 33.54
N PHE A 406 -8.65 24.96 34.19
CA PHE A 406 -9.49 23.76 34.18
C PHE A 406 -9.59 23.03 35.52
N TYR A 407 -8.60 23.22 36.39
CA TYR A 407 -8.51 22.46 37.63
C TYR A 407 -9.32 23.13 38.74
N ASP A 408 -10.38 22.46 39.18
CA ASP A 408 -11.25 22.87 40.29
C ASP A 408 -11.11 21.93 41.50
N GLY A 409 -9.86 21.62 41.86
CA GLY A 409 -9.51 20.76 43.00
C GLY A 409 -9.42 19.27 42.69
N ASP A 410 -8.96 18.50 43.67
CA ASP A 410 -8.70 17.05 43.52
C ASP A 410 -9.95 16.32 42.98
N GLY A 411 -9.76 15.34 42.10
CA GLY A 411 -10.84 14.50 41.58
C GLY A 411 -10.55 13.84 40.24
N CYS A 412 -11.56 13.17 39.68
CA CYS A 412 -11.46 12.54 38.38
C CYS A 412 -11.69 13.58 37.28
N TYR A 413 -10.75 13.69 36.34
CA TYR A 413 -10.89 14.53 35.16
C TYR A 413 -10.99 13.65 33.91
N THR A 414 -12.06 13.85 33.13
CA THR A 414 -12.32 13.15 31.88
C THR A 414 -12.04 14.06 30.68
N PHE A 415 -11.20 13.59 29.77
CA PHE A 415 -10.87 14.22 28.51
C PHE A 415 -11.69 13.55 27.41
N GLU A 416 -12.79 14.19 27.02
CA GLU A 416 -13.69 13.73 25.97
C GLU A 416 -13.21 14.24 24.61
N VAL A 417 -12.87 13.34 23.70
CA VAL A 417 -12.57 13.66 22.30
C VAL A 417 -13.83 13.45 21.46
N THR A 418 -14.29 14.50 20.81
CA THR A 418 -15.35 14.40 19.78
C THR A 418 -14.71 14.53 18.40
N VAL A 419 -14.83 13.51 17.56
CA VAL A 419 -14.42 13.56 16.15
C VAL A 419 -15.66 13.63 15.27
N THR A 420 -15.68 14.56 14.31
CA THR A 420 -16.75 14.69 13.30
C THR A 420 -16.16 14.42 11.92
N ASN A 421 -16.52 13.27 11.35
CA ASN A 421 -16.09 12.82 10.02
C ASN A 421 -16.92 13.50 8.93
N THR A 422 -16.26 13.90 7.84
CA THR A 422 -16.94 14.41 6.63
C THR A 422 -17.54 13.28 5.80
N PHE A 423 -16.97 12.08 5.88
CA PHE A 423 -17.43 10.90 5.15
C PHE A 423 -17.95 9.84 6.10
N ALA A 424 -19.13 9.31 5.79
CA ALA A 424 -19.80 8.27 6.56
C ALA A 424 -20.48 7.24 5.64
N PRO A 425 -20.64 5.98 6.10
CA PRO A 425 -21.46 4.99 5.41
C PRO A 425 -22.88 5.52 5.17
N ALA A 426 -23.45 5.26 3.99
CA ALA A 426 -24.73 5.80 3.53
C ALA A 426 -24.81 7.34 3.32
N GLY A 427 -23.68 8.04 3.39
CA GLY A 427 -23.54 9.47 3.08
C GLY A 427 -23.80 10.39 4.27
N GLY A 428 -23.23 11.61 4.21
CA GLY A 428 -23.29 12.62 5.27
C GLY A 428 -22.09 12.54 6.22
N SER A 429 -22.27 13.06 7.44
CA SER A 429 -21.25 13.15 8.48
C SER A 429 -21.58 12.23 9.67
N THR A 430 -20.58 11.57 10.24
CA THR A 430 -20.68 10.84 11.51
C THR A 430 -19.93 11.57 12.61
N THR A 431 -20.37 11.35 13.85
CA THR A 431 -19.65 11.81 15.04
C THR A 431 -19.33 10.60 15.90
N GLN A 432 -18.10 10.54 16.37
CA GLN A 432 -17.68 9.59 17.38
C GLN A 432 -17.15 10.33 18.61
N VAL A 433 -17.30 9.71 19.76
CA VAL A 433 -16.85 10.25 21.04
C VAL A 433 -16.05 9.18 21.76
N SER A 434 -14.87 9.54 22.24
CA SER A 434 -14.07 8.74 23.16
C SER A 434 -13.71 9.56 24.38
N SER A 435 -13.33 8.90 25.47
CA SER A 435 -13.03 9.56 26.73
C SER A 435 -11.96 8.82 27.51
N ASP A 436 -10.95 9.54 27.97
CA ASP A 436 -9.90 9.04 28.85
C ASP A 436 -9.91 9.82 30.16
N SER A 437 -9.74 9.15 31.29
CA SER A 437 -9.92 9.77 32.61
C SER A 437 -8.80 9.44 33.58
N TRP A 438 -8.38 10.45 34.36
CA TRP A 438 -7.39 10.31 35.41
C TRP A 438 -7.80 11.08 36.66
N ASN A 439 -7.46 10.53 37.82
CA ASN A 439 -7.47 11.23 39.09
C ASN A 439 -6.32 12.23 39.10
N ILE A 440 -6.63 13.52 39.27
CA ILE A 440 -5.63 14.58 39.37
C ILE A 440 -5.69 15.11 40.80
N GLU A 441 -4.57 15.00 41.52
CA GLU A 441 -4.44 15.40 42.92
C GLU A 441 -3.29 16.40 43.11
N TRP A 442 -3.59 17.69 42.98
CA TRP A 442 -2.60 18.77 43.05
C TRP A 442 -2.79 19.71 44.25
N ASP A 443 -3.85 19.53 45.05
CA ASP A 443 -4.06 20.34 46.27
C ASP A 443 -3.22 19.84 47.45
N ASN A 444 -2.74 18.61 47.37
CA ASN A 444 -1.76 18.06 48.29
C ASN A 444 -0.36 18.59 47.94
N GLU A 445 -0.07 19.85 48.29
CA GLU A 445 1.32 20.32 48.37
C GLU A 445 2.10 19.35 49.26
N ASN A 446 2.94 18.53 48.63
CA ASN A 446 3.71 17.50 49.30
C ASN A 446 4.67 18.16 50.30
N SER A 447 4.16 18.31 51.53
CA SER A 447 4.79 18.99 52.65
C SER A 447 5.82 18.06 53.27
N GLY A 448 6.89 17.74 52.54
CA GLY A 448 7.95 16.90 53.07
C GLY A 448 8.77 16.25 51.99
N GLY A 449 10.06 16.57 51.95
CA GLY A 449 10.99 16.12 50.93
C GLY A 449 11.02 14.60 50.73
N SER A 450 10.56 14.17 49.56
CA SER A 450 11.01 13.06 48.73
C SER A 450 9.99 12.99 47.59
N GLY A 451 10.43 13.19 46.35
CA GLY A 451 9.56 13.37 45.19
C GLY A 451 8.71 12.15 44.85
N THR A 452 7.59 11.99 45.56
CA THR A 452 6.45 11.24 45.06
C THR A 452 5.54 12.27 44.40
N ASN A 453 5.68 12.44 43.09
CA ASN A 453 4.60 12.99 42.28
C ASN A 453 3.38 12.09 42.58
N ASN A 454 2.24 12.65 42.96
CA ASN A 454 1.04 11.84 43.09
C ASN A 454 0.78 11.26 41.68
N GLU A 455 0.92 9.95 41.54
CA GLU A 455 0.74 9.30 40.24
C GLU A 455 -0.70 9.56 39.78
N MET A 456 -0.85 10.17 38.59
CA MET A 456 -2.14 10.32 37.94
C MET A 456 -2.71 8.91 37.71
N THR A 457 -3.67 8.49 38.53
CA THR A 457 -4.25 7.14 38.46
C THR A 457 -5.47 7.16 37.56
N THR A 458 -5.69 6.08 36.81
CA THR A 458 -6.92 5.92 36.01
C THR A 458 -8.16 5.84 36.92
N CYS A 459 -9.31 6.36 36.45
CA CYS A 459 -10.55 6.48 37.22
C CYS A 459 -11.76 5.77 36.60
#